data_AF-A0A957P8Z9-F1
#
_entry.id   AF-A0A957P8Z9-F1
#
_cell.length_a   1.000
_cell.length_b   1.000
_cell.length_c   1.000
_cell.angle_alpha   90.00
_cell.angle_beta   90.00
_cell.angle_gamma   90.00
#
_symmetry.space_group_name_H-M   'P 1'
#
loop_
_entity.id
_entity.type
_entity.pdbx_description
1 polymer ?
#
loop_
_entity_poly.entity_id
_entity_poly.type
_entity_poly.pdbx_seq_one_letter_code
_entity_poly.pdbx_strand_id
1 'polypeptide(L)'
;RMSFLKNLFGAKKLDGTALANSANKGEYAQIALLSEFQDARPVHDETRQLRWGRVLPRPYAETLELMQKQGWLKATGAAHQTTEIALPFVAQYAQRLAREKADVMPKVRAALEAKDTSQALEIRRQYEAQQPLGQADWTGPEPQMSHSALTRRILFLQHWLLDGLSAETVAWLKLYAAEQHMWGVYWQLPPAEIPSAVQAELASPHMPIAEAVYWRAYGLALYVDNQETWQRCKGGDHVRRLEITGPNDEHTCDVCRAVLGQQFLVARAPELPHRDCVSTRGCRCRYEPVLEMYDDLEA
;
A
#
# COMPACT_ATOMS: atom_id res chain seq x y z
N ARG A 1 27.21 14.16 -41.46
CA ARG A 1 25.83 14.48 -41.91
C ARG A 1 25.30 13.42 -42.90
N MET A 2 25.24 12.15 -42.50
CA MET A 2 24.51 11.09 -43.22
C MET A 2 24.08 9.99 -42.22
N SER A 3 23.13 10.31 -41.33
CA SER A 3 22.50 9.30 -40.45
C SER A 3 21.00 9.52 -40.28
N PHE A 4 20.40 10.43 -41.07
CA PHE A 4 18.98 10.79 -40.92
C PHE A 4 18.05 10.04 -41.88
N LEU A 5 18.58 9.25 -42.81
CA LEU A 5 17.79 8.59 -43.87
C LEU A 5 17.64 7.06 -43.70
N LYS A 6 18.13 6.46 -42.60
CA LYS A 6 17.93 5.02 -42.32
C LYS A 6 16.67 4.70 -41.49
N ASN A 7 15.90 5.71 -41.08
CA ASN A 7 14.74 5.53 -40.20
C ASN A 7 13.36 5.46 -40.91
N LEU A 8 13.32 5.42 -42.24
CA LEU A 8 12.06 5.56 -42.98
C LEU A 8 11.34 4.23 -43.35
N PHE A 9 11.97 3.05 -43.22
CA PHE A 9 11.31 1.78 -43.63
C PHE A 9 11.59 0.56 -42.73
N GLY A 10 11.95 0.78 -41.47
CA GLY A 10 12.08 -0.31 -40.50
C GLY A 10 12.07 0.25 -39.10
N ALA A 11 10.87 0.41 -38.51
CA ALA A 11 10.78 0.68 -37.09
C ALA A 11 11.51 -0.47 -36.37
N LYS A 12 12.69 -0.18 -35.80
CA LYS A 12 13.48 -1.15 -35.05
C LYS A 12 12.53 -1.78 -34.02
N LYS A 13 12.25 -3.08 -34.17
CA LYS A 13 11.41 -3.81 -33.24
C LYS A 13 12.01 -3.62 -31.86
N LEU A 14 11.21 -3.15 -30.91
CA LEU A 14 11.69 -2.99 -29.55
C LEU A 14 11.92 -4.39 -28.96
N ASP A 15 12.97 -4.53 -28.17
CA ASP A 15 13.23 -5.73 -27.41
C ASP A 15 12.63 -5.56 -26.01
N GLY A 16 11.44 -6.13 -25.80
CA GLY A 16 10.72 -6.01 -24.53
C GLY A 16 11.48 -6.61 -23.34
N THR A 17 12.26 -7.67 -23.58
CA THR A 17 13.12 -8.30 -22.56
C THR A 17 14.27 -7.36 -22.17
N ALA A 18 14.92 -6.73 -23.16
CA ALA A 18 15.97 -5.74 -22.88
C ALA A 18 15.42 -4.53 -22.11
N LEU A 19 14.24 -4.04 -22.48
CA LEU A 19 13.59 -2.92 -21.77
C LEU A 19 13.23 -3.30 -20.33
N ALA A 20 12.64 -4.47 -20.09
CA ALA A 20 12.25 -4.92 -18.75
C ALA A 20 13.46 -5.02 -17.79
N ASN A 21 14.61 -5.45 -18.31
CA ASN A 21 15.84 -5.63 -17.54
C ASN A 21 16.79 -4.43 -17.57
N SER A 22 16.40 -3.31 -18.22
CA SER A 22 17.31 -2.17 -18.39
C SER A 22 17.67 -1.49 -17.06
N ALA A 23 18.91 -1.04 -16.92
CA ALA A 23 19.31 -0.16 -15.82
C ALA A 23 18.76 1.28 -15.97
N ASN A 24 18.32 1.66 -17.18
CA ASN A 24 17.79 2.99 -17.45
C ASN A 24 16.30 3.09 -17.10
N LYS A 25 15.95 4.03 -16.21
CA LYS A 25 14.57 4.26 -15.77
C LYS A 25 13.59 4.52 -16.90
N GLY A 26 13.93 5.36 -17.87
CA GLY A 26 13.04 5.64 -19.00
C GLY A 26 12.78 4.40 -19.85
N GLU A 27 13.76 3.51 -19.97
CA GLU A 27 13.62 2.29 -20.75
C GLU A 27 12.61 1.32 -20.12
N TYR A 28 12.80 0.94 -18.85
CA TYR A 28 11.84 0.03 -18.19
C TYR A 28 10.53 0.72 -17.80
N ALA A 29 10.47 2.05 -17.71
CA ALA A 29 9.22 2.80 -17.51
C ALA A 29 8.20 2.52 -18.63
N GLN A 30 8.64 2.16 -19.83
CA GLN A 30 7.74 1.72 -20.90
C GLN A 30 7.07 0.39 -20.54
N ILE A 31 7.83 -0.60 -20.03
CA ILE A 31 7.24 -1.88 -19.61
C ILE A 31 6.38 -1.70 -18.36
N ALA A 32 6.77 -0.80 -17.47
CA ALA A 32 5.94 -0.42 -16.32
C ALA A 32 4.59 0.16 -16.77
N LEU A 33 4.58 1.13 -17.70
CA LEU A 33 3.34 1.65 -18.27
C LEU A 33 2.51 0.53 -18.92
N LEU A 34 3.14 -0.36 -19.67
CA LEU A 34 2.47 -1.49 -20.30
C LEU A 34 1.81 -2.42 -19.28
N SER A 35 2.45 -2.64 -18.11
CA SER A 35 1.91 -3.48 -17.04
C SER A 35 0.62 -2.95 -16.41
N GLU A 36 0.35 -1.65 -16.51
CA GLU A 36 -0.89 -1.02 -16.03
C GLU A 36 -2.13 -1.44 -16.84
N PHE A 37 -1.92 -1.99 -18.05
CA PHE A 37 -2.96 -2.43 -18.97
C PHE A 37 -3.08 -3.96 -19.05
N GLN A 38 -2.60 -4.72 -18.05
CA GLN A 38 -2.81 -6.18 -18.01
C GLN A 38 -4.30 -6.53 -18.16
N ASP A 39 -5.14 -5.81 -17.42
CA ASP A 39 -6.58 -5.82 -17.60
C ASP A 39 -7.04 -4.69 -18.51
N ALA A 40 -8.14 -4.92 -19.23
CA ALA A 40 -8.70 -3.94 -20.14
C ALA A 40 -9.18 -2.70 -19.36
N ARG A 41 -8.63 -1.53 -19.70
CA ARG A 41 -8.98 -0.26 -19.03
C ARG A 41 -8.82 0.94 -19.97
N PRO A 42 -9.53 2.07 -19.73
CA PRO A 42 -9.27 3.29 -20.48
C PRO A 42 -7.86 3.81 -20.24
N VAL A 43 -7.42 4.74 -21.10
CA VAL A 43 -6.20 5.52 -20.83
C VAL A 43 -6.32 6.24 -19.47
N HIS A 44 -5.19 6.50 -18.82
CA HIS A 44 -5.17 7.19 -17.53
C HIS A 44 -5.75 8.61 -17.65
N ASP A 45 -6.18 9.20 -16.53
CA ASP A 45 -6.55 10.62 -16.47
C ASP A 45 -5.35 11.54 -16.82
N GLU A 46 -5.64 12.81 -17.13
CA GLU A 46 -4.64 13.80 -17.54
C GLU A 46 -3.51 13.96 -16.52
N THR A 47 -3.82 13.93 -15.22
CA THR A 47 -2.83 14.09 -14.15
C THR A 47 -1.82 12.95 -14.18
N ARG A 48 -2.30 11.71 -14.30
CA ARG A 48 -1.45 10.52 -14.38
C ARG A 48 -0.72 10.42 -15.72
N GLN A 49 -1.33 10.84 -16.83
CA GLN A 49 -0.64 10.96 -18.11
C GLN A 49 0.56 11.94 -18.04
N LEU A 50 0.38 13.10 -17.41
CA LEU A 50 1.46 14.08 -17.21
C LEU A 50 2.59 13.51 -16.35
N ARG A 51 2.27 12.74 -15.29
CA ARG A 51 3.29 12.06 -14.48
C ARG A 51 4.10 11.06 -15.29
N TRP A 52 3.44 10.23 -16.10
CA TRP A 52 4.12 9.31 -17.00
C TRP A 52 4.98 10.03 -18.04
N GLY A 53 4.49 11.12 -18.63
CA GLY A 53 5.22 11.91 -19.61
C GLY A 53 6.56 12.46 -19.12
N ARG A 54 6.74 12.64 -17.79
CA ARG A 54 8.01 13.10 -17.20
C ARG A 54 9.09 12.02 -17.14
N VAL A 55 8.72 10.74 -17.23
CA VAL A 55 9.64 9.61 -17.03
C VAL A 55 9.80 8.74 -18.26
N LEU A 56 8.83 8.75 -19.16
CA LEU A 56 8.91 8.05 -20.43
C LEU A 56 9.91 8.73 -21.37
N PRO A 57 10.56 7.96 -22.27
CA PRO A 57 11.49 8.51 -23.27
C PRO A 57 10.75 9.27 -24.39
N ARG A 58 9.42 9.19 -24.42
CA ARG A 58 8.53 9.81 -25.41
C ARG A 58 7.25 10.28 -24.71
N PRO A 59 6.48 11.21 -25.31
CA PRO A 59 5.16 11.55 -24.81
C PRO A 59 4.29 10.31 -24.57
N TYR A 60 3.39 10.42 -23.59
CA TYR A 60 2.52 9.33 -23.17
C TYR A 60 1.74 8.70 -24.34
N ALA A 61 1.05 9.54 -25.13
CA ALA A 61 0.27 9.10 -26.29
C ALA A 61 1.14 8.38 -27.34
N GLU A 62 2.30 8.95 -27.69
CA GLU A 62 3.24 8.34 -28.63
C GLU A 62 3.79 7.00 -28.14
N THR A 63 3.95 6.84 -26.81
CA THR A 63 4.37 5.57 -26.20
C THR A 63 3.28 4.50 -26.37
N LEU A 64 2.01 4.83 -26.15
CA LEU A 64 0.90 3.90 -26.39
C LEU A 64 0.80 3.51 -27.88
N GLU A 65 0.89 4.49 -28.79
CA GLU A 65 0.89 4.23 -30.23
C GLU A 65 2.05 3.32 -30.65
N LEU A 66 3.23 3.52 -30.07
CA LEU A 66 4.38 2.66 -30.31
C LEU A 66 4.10 1.23 -29.84
N MET A 67 3.58 1.05 -28.63
CA MET A 67 3.22 -0.28 -28.11
C MET A 67 2.17 -0.98 -28.98
N GLN A 68 1.19 -0.23 -29.51
CA GLN A 68 0.23 -0.76 -30.47
C GLN A 68 0.90 -1.18 -31.79
N LYS A 69 1.80 -0.35 -32.33
CA LYS A 69 2.60 -0.68 -33.54
C LYS A 69 3.50 -1.90 -33.33
N GLN A 70 3.99 -2.15 -32.11
CA GLN A 70 4.76 -3.35 -31.75
C GLN A 70 3.87 -4.58 -31.52
N GLY A 71 2.54 -4.43 -31.52
CA GLY A 71 1.60 -5.49 -31.18
C GLY A 71 1.60 -5.86 -29.70
N TRP A 72 2.09 -4.98 -28.82
CA TRP A 72 2.19 -5.18 -27.36
C TRP A 72 0.94 -4.72 -26.62
N LEU A 73 0.22 -3.76 -27.19
CA LEU A 73 -1.00 -3.20 -26.66
C LEU A 73 -2.08 -3.26 -27.74
N LYS A 74 -3.30 -3.67 -27.39
CA LYS A 74 -4.48 -3.62 -28.27
C LYS A 74 -5.47 -2.60 -27.73
N ALA A 75 -6.08 -1.82 -28.62
CA ALA A 75 -7.22 -0.97 -28.29
C ALA A 75 -8.52 -1.70 -28.63
N THR A 76 -9.49 -1.70 -27.71
CA THR A 76 -10.84 -2.26 -27.89
C THR A 76 -11.85 -1.21 -27.42
N GLY A 77 -12.39 -0.44 -28.37
CA GLY A 77 -13.20 0.75 -28.04
C GLY A 77 -12.36 1.80 -27.30
N ALA A 78 -12.84 2.24 -26.14
CA ALA A 78 -12.10 3.18 -25.28
C ALA A 78 -11.04 2.49 -24.40
N ALA A 79 -11.05 1.16 -24.31
CA ALA A 79 -10.15 0.40 -23.46
C ALA A 79 -8.87 -0.03 -24.20
N HIS A 80 -7.79 -0.17 -23.45
CA HIS A 80 -6.52 -0.72 -23.89
C HIS A 80 -6.18 -1.93 -23.03
N GLN A 81 -5.53 -2.92 -23.64
CA GLN A 81 -5.09 -4.12 -22.93
C GLN A 81 -3.75 -4.63 -23.50
N THR A 82 -2.87 -5.11 -22.63
CA THR A 82 -1.64 -5.79 -23.00
C THR A 82 -1.97 -7.09 -23.74
N THR A 83 -1.23 -7.36 -24.81
CA THR A 83 -1.42 -8.57 -25.62
C THR A 83 -0.61 -9.74 -25.06
N GLU A 84 -0.96 -10.95 -25.48
CA GLU A 84 -0.21 -12.17 -25.13
C GLU A 84 1.29 -12.09 -25.51
N ILE A 85 1.61 -11.37 -26.59
CA ILE A 85 3.00 -11.14 -27.04
C ILE A 85 3.80 -10.39 -25.98
N ALA A 86 3.17 -9.47 -25.25
CA ALA A 86 3.82 -8.61 -24.27
C ALA A 86 3.73 -9.12 -22.82
N LEU A 87 2.85 -10.07 -22.52
CA LEU A 87 2.74 -10.65 -21.17
C LEU A 87 4.08 -11.15 -20.61
N PRO A 88 4.97 -11.82 -21.39
CA PRO A 88 6.29 -12.21 -20.88
C PRO A 88 7.15 -11.02 -20.42
N PHE A 89 7.06 -9.86 -21.08
CA PHE A 89 7.84 -8.68 -20.71
C PHE A 89 7.31 -8.07 -19.41
N VAL A 90 5.98 -8.02 -19.26
CA VAL A 90 5.32 -7.59 -18.02
C VAL A 90 5.66 -8.53 -16.86
N ALA A 91 5.66 -9.85 -17.09
CA ALA A 91 6.05 -10.83 -16.08
C ALA A 91 7.52 -10.67 -15.66
N GLN A 92 8.44 -10.43 -16.60
CA GLN A 92 9.84 -10.14 -16.27
C GLN A 92 9.99 -8.85 -15.46
N TYR A 93 9.23 -7.80 -15.79
CA TYR A 93 9.22 -6.57 -15.01
C TYR A 93 8.68 -6.81 -13.59
N ALA A 94 7.60 -7.59 -13.43
CA ALA A 94 7.09 -7.97 -12.13
C ALA A 94 8.13 -8.76 -11.30
N GLN A 95 8.86 -9.70 -11.92
CA GLN A 95 9.95 -10.43 -11.26
C GLN A 95 11.10 -9.51 -10.84
N ARG A 96 11.43 -8.49 -11.65
CA ARG A 96 12.38 -7.45 -11.26
C ARG A 96 11.90 -6.71 -10.02
N LEU A 97 10.66 -6.20 -10.01
CA LEU A 97 10.12 -5.49 -8.85
C LEU A 97 10.13 -6.35 -7.59
N ALA A 98 9.79 -7.63 -7.71
CA ALA A 98 9.85 -8.59 -6.61
C ALA A 98 11.27 -8.77 -6.07
N ARG A 99 12.28 -8.91 -6.95
CA ARG A 99 13.70 -8.99 -6.54
C ARG A 99 14.18 -7.72 -5.85
N GLU A 100 13.93 -6.56 -6.46
CA GLU A 100 14.31 -5.26 -5.89
C GLU A 100 13.66 -5.04 -4.51
N LYS A 101 12.38 -5.39 -4.36
CA LYS A 101 11.67 -5.31 -3.07
C LYS A 101 12.26 -6.30 -2.05
N ALA A 102 12.54 -7.55 -2.46
CA ALA A 102 13.16 -8.56 -1.61
C ALA A 102 14.58 -8.16 -1.12
N ASP A 103 15.33 -7.40 -1.91
CA ASP A 103 16.65 -6.88 -1.51
C ASP A 103 16.56 -5.70 -0.52
N VAL A 104 15.45 -4.96 -0.53
CA VAL A 104 15.23 -3.75 0.29
C VAL A 104 14.56 -4.10 1.61
N MET A 105 13.60 -5.03 1.61
CA MET A 105 12.81 -5.39 2.78
C MET A 105 13.64 -5.77 4.01
N PRO A 106 14.68 -6.63 3.92
CA PRO A 106 15.52 -6.96 5.07
C PRO A 106 16.25 -5.74 5.66
N LYS A 107 16.60 -4.75 4.83
CA LYS A 107 17.26 -3.52 5.29
C LYS A 107 16.29 -2.63 6.07
N VAL A 108 15.04 -2.55 5.61
CA VAL A 108 13.96 -1.85 6.34
C VAL A 108 13.69 -2.55 7.66
N ARG A 109 13.55 -3.88 7.66
CA ARG A 109 13.38 -4.69 8.88
C ARG A 109 14.49 -4.43 9.89
N ALA A 110 15.75 -4.51 9.47
CA ALA A 110 16.90 -4.27 10.35
C ALA A 110 16.88 -2.86 10.98
N ALA A 111 16.50 -1.83 10.21
CA ALA A 111 16.33 -0.48 10.74
C ALA A 111 15.17 -0.39 11.76
N LEU A 112 14.04 -1.06 11.51
CA LEU A 112 12.91 -1.12 12.44
C LEU A 112 13.24 -1.90 13.72
N GLU A 113 13.99 -2.99 13.63
CA GLU A 113 14.51 -3.74 14.78
C GLU A 113 15.41 -2.87 15.66
N ALA A 114 16.26 -2.04 15.05
CA ALA A 114 17.06 -1.02 15.72
C ALA A 114 16.24 0.19 16.21
N LYS A 115 14.93 0.22 15.95
CA LYS A 115 14.00 1.32 16.25
C LYS A 115 14.36 2.64 15.57
N ASP A 116 15.08 2.56 14.45
CA ASP A 116 15.42 3.68 13.58
C ASP A 116 14.39 3.81 12.44
N THR A 117 13.24 4.39 12.77
CA THR A 117 12.13 4.59 11.83
C THR A 117 12.45 5.59 10.74
N SER A 118 13.41 6.51 10.98
CA SER A 118 13.86 7.48 9.98
C SER A 118 14.69 6.78 8.91
N GLN A 119 15.63 5.94 9.32
CA GLN A 119 16.43 5.13 8.40
C GLN A 119 15.54 4.14 7.62
N ALA A 120 14.59 3.49 8.28
CA ALA A 120 13.63 2.60 7.63
C ALA A 120 12.85 3.32 6.51
N LEU A 121 12.33 4.51 6.79
CA LEU A 121 11.62 5.32 5.80
C LEU A 121 12.53 5.81 4.68
N GLU A 122 13.77 6.20 4.98
CA GLU A 122 14.74 6.63 3.98
C GLU A 122 15.09 5.49 3.01
N ILE A 123 15.35 4.28 3.52
CA ILE A 123 15.58 3.09 2.71
C ILE A 123 14.39 2.83 1.77
N ARG A 124 13.16 2.91 2.30
CA ARG A 124 11.95 2.76 1.50
C ARG A 124 11.84 3.86 0.44
N ARG A 125 12.06 5.12 0.79
CA ARG A 125 12.01 6.26 -0.15
C ARG A 125 13.04 6.12 -1.27
N GLN A 126 14.23 5.61 -0.98
CA GLN A 126 15.25 5.34 -1.99
C GLN A 126 14.78 4.26 -2.97
N TYR A 127 14.11 3.21 -2.48
CA TYR A 127 13.46 2.22 -3.33
C TYR A 127 12.32 2.83 -4.18
N GLU A 128 11.45 3.65 -3.57
CA GLU A 128 10.37 4.34 -4.29
C GLU A 128 10.89 5.28 -5.37
N ALA A 129 11.95 6.03 -5.06
CA ALA A 129 12.61 6.93 -5.99
C ALA A 129 13.24 6.20 -7.18
N GLN A 130 13.42 4.88 -7.12
CA GLN A 130 13.81 4.08 -8.28
C GLN A 130 12.62 3.71 -9.15
N GLN A 131 11.39 3.68 -8.63
CA GLN A 131 10.21 3.35 -9.42
C GLN A 131 9.85 4.46 -10.43
N PRO A 132 9.21 4.13 -11.58
CA PRO A 132 8.89 5.12 -12.61
C PRO A 132 8.03 6.27 -12.12
N LEU A 133 7.01 6.01 -11.31
CA LEU A 133 6.14 7.05 -10.78
C LEU A 133 6.51 7.52 -9.36
N GLY A 134 7.63 7.05 -8.82
CA GLY A 134 8.05 7.39 -7.45
C GLY A 134 7.15 6.78 -6.37
N GLN A 135 6.47 5.67 -6.66
CA GLN A 135 5.55 5.00 -5.75
C GLN A 135 5.99 3.56 -5.57
N ALA A 136 6.07 3.09 -4.32
CA ALA A 136 6.23 1.67 -4.04
C ALA A 136 4.98 0.91 -4.49
N ASP A 137 5.15 -0.39 -4.71
CA ASP A 137 4.05 -1.36 -4.65
C ASP A 137 3.50 -1.39 -3.21
N TRP A 138 2.62 -0.43 -2.93
CA TRP A 138 1.92 -0.23 -1.67
C TRP A 138 0.61 -1.00 -1.71
N THR A 139 0.37 -1.80 -0.67
CA THR A 139 -0.81 -2.65 -0.60
C THR A 139 -1.85 -2.06 0.36
N GLY A 140 -2.85 -1.36 -0.17
CA GLY A 140 -3.97 -0.80 0.60
C GLY A 140 -4.13 0.72 0.45
N PRO A 141 -4.91 1.38 1.33
CA PRO A 141 -5.12 2.84 1.27
C PRO A 141 -3.81 3.58 1.53
N GLU A 142 -3.61 4.72 0.87
CA GLU A 142 -2.41 5.56 0.99
C GLU A 142 -2.07 5.85 2.47
N PRO A 143 -0.78 5.81 2.85
CA PRO A 143 -0.38 6.05 4.24
C PRO A 143 -0.65 7.49 4.68
N GLN A 144 -0.89 7.69 5.97
CA GLN A 144 -1.02 9.03 6.53
C GLN A 144 0.30 9.84 6.43
N MET A 145 0.20 11.17 6.34
CA MET A 145 1.35 12.08 6.16
C MET A 145 2.46 11.96 7.23
N SER A 146 2.15 11.54 8.46
CA SER A 146 3.10 11.40 9.59
C SER A 146 3.74 10.01 9.69
N HIS A 147 4.01 9.38 8.55
CA HIS A 147 4.33 7.96 8.41
C HIS A 147 5.46 7.43 9.33
N SER A 148 6.60 8.14 9.45
CA SER A 148 7.70 7.72 10.35
C SER A 148 7.34 7.82 11.83
N ALA A 149 6.63 8.87 12.23
CA ALA A 149 6.22 9.08 13.62
C ALA A 149 5.20 8.04 14.08
N LEU A 150 4.24 7.70 13.22
CA LEU A 150 3.26 6.63 13.49
C LEU A 150 3.94 5.27 13.59
N THR A 151 4.86 4.95 12.68
CA THR A 151 5.66 3.71 12.76
C THR A 151 6.40 3.62 14.10
N ARG A 152 6.96 4.74 14.58
CA ARG A 152 7.63 4.77 15.87
C ARG A 152 6.65 4.51 17.01
N ARG A 153 5.45 5.10 16.98
CA ARG A 153 4.41 4.85 17.98
C ARG A 153 4.04 3.37 18.08
N ILE A 154 4.02 2.64 16.96
CA ILE A 154 3.79 1.18 16.94
C ILE A 154 4.89 0.45 17.73
N LEU A 155 6.17 0.74 17.46
CA LEU A 155 7.32 0.07 18.11
C LEU A 155 7.39 0.29 19.63
N PHE A 156 6.86 1.42 20.12
CA PHE A 156 6.84 1.77 21.54
C PHE A 156 5.46 1.59 22.19
N LEU A 157 4.49 1.03 21.47
CA LEU A 157 3.11 0.88 21.95
C LEU A 157 3.04 0.06 23.24
N GLN A 158 2.37 0.56 24.25
CA GLN A 158 1.98 -0.19 25.45
C GLN A 158 0.45 -0.13 25.53
N HIS A 159 -0.21 -1.26 25.34
CA HIS A 159 -1.66 -1.29 25.16
C HIS A 159 -2.22 -2.68 25.47
N TRP A 160 -3.48 -2.74 25.92
CA TRP A 160 -4.15 -3.98 26.33
C TRP A 160 -4.30 -5.02 25.22
N LEU A 161 -4.17 -4.60 23.95
CA LEU A 161 -4.12 -5.50 22.79
C LEU A 161 -2.98 -6.52 22.87
N LEU A 162 -1.98 -6.25 23.71
CA LEU A 162 -0.78 -7.07 23.90
C LEU A 162 -0.80 -7.86 25.22
N ASP A 163 -1.87 -7.73 26.02
CA ASP A 163 -1.98 -8.40 27.31
C ASP A 163 -2.00 -9.92 27.14
N GLY A 164 -1.29 -10.62 28.03
CA GLY A 164 -1.21 -12.08 28.04
C GLY A 164 -0.20 -12.70 27.05
N LEU A 165 0.45 -11.90 26.20
CA LEU A 165 1.50 -12.35 25.29
C LEU A 165 2.90 -12.25 25.93
N SER A 166 3.83 -13.11 25.52
CA SER A 166 5.21 -13.00 25.98
C SER A 166 5.91 -11.77 25.40
N ALA A 167 6.99 -11.33 26.06
CA ALA A 167 7.80 -10.21 25.59
C ALA A 167 8.35 -10.44 24.17
N GLU A 168 8.69 -11.69 23.83
CA GLU A 168 9.15 -12.09 22.49
C GLU A 168 8.04 -11.88 21.45
N THR A 169 6.84 -12.42 21.69
CA THR A 169 5.69 -12.24 20.79
C THR A 169 5.31 -10.77 20.66
N VAL A 170 5.31 -10.02 21.77
CA VAL A 170 5.01 -8.58 21.76
C VAL A 170 6.02 -7.81 20.91
N ALA A 171 7.32 -8.08 21.06
CA ALA A 171 8.35 -7.41 20.27
C ALA A 171 8.20 -7.75 18.78
N TRP A 172 7.96 -9.03 18.46
CA TRP A 172 7.79 -9.49 17.09
C TRP A 172 6.52 -8.90 16.43
N LEU A 173 5.38 -8.88 17.13
CA LEU A 173 4.14 -8.31 16.60
C LEU A 173 4.26 -6.80 16.33
N LYS A 174 4.96 -6.05 17.20
CA LYS A 174 5.21 -4.62 16.96
C LYS A 174 6.09 -4.39 15.75
N LEU A 175 7.13 -5.20 15.57
CA LEU A 175 7.97 -5.16 14.38
C LEU A 175 7.13 -5.45 13.13
N TYR A 176 6.33 -6.52 13.16
CA TYR A 176 5.50 -6.91 12.03
C TYR A 176 4.44 -5.85 11.69
N ALA A 177 3.81 -5.25 12.71
CA ALA A 177 2.88 -4.13 12.52
C ALA A 177 3.57 -2.88 11.93
N ALA A 178 4.81 -2.59 12.35
CA ALA A 178 5.60 -1.51 11.77
C ALA A 178 5.96 -1.80 10.30
N GLU A 179 6.22 -3.06 9.93
CA GLU A 179 6.45 -3.46 8.54
C GLU A 179 5.18 -3.38 7.69
N GLN A 180 4.02 -3.82 8.20
CA GLN A 180 2.72 -3.60 7.54
C GLN A 180 2.48 -2.12 7.30
N HIS A 181 2.79 -1.29 8.30
CA HIS A 181 2.69 0.15 8.14
C HIS A 181 3.68 0.67 7.08
N MET A 182 4.86 0.06 6.88
CA MET A 182 5.83 0.45 5.83
C MET A 182 5.46 0.00 4.42
N TRP A 183 4.86 -1.18 4.25
CA TRP A 183 4.62 -1.81 2.94
C TRP A 183 3.16 -1.85 2.50
N GLY A 184 2.27 -1.38 3.37
CA GLY A 184 0.82 -1.36 3.15
C GLY A 184 0.11 -2.39 4.02
N VAL A 185 -1.11 -2.05 4.40
CA VAL A 185 -1.93 -2.83 5.33
C VAL A 185 -2.28 -4.23 4.84
N TYR A 186 -2.17 -4.53 3.55
CA TYR A 186 -2.41 -5.89 3.02
C TYR A 186 -1.13 -6.70 2.85
N TRP A 187 0.04 -6.14 3.17
CA TRP A 187 1.29 -6.87 3.10
C TRP A 187 1.32 -7.97 4.17
N GLN A 188 1.64 -9.19 3.74
CA GLN A 188 1.73 -10.37 4.60
C GLN A 188 3.13 -10.94 4.60
N LEU A 189 3.59 -11.32 5.78
CA LEU A 189 4.85 -11.99 5.98
C LEU A 189 4.71 -13.46 5.55
N PRO A 190 5.70 -14.07 4.87
CA PRO A 190 5.67 -15.48 4.52
C PRO A 190 5.48 -16.36 5.77
N PRO A 191 4.57 -17.36 5.75
CA PRO A 191 4.29 -18.18 6.95
C PRO A 191 5.54 -18.83 7.58
N ALA A 192 6.56 -19.13 6.77
CA ALA A 192 7.83 -19.70 7.21
C ALA A 192 8.69 -18.76 8.08
N GLU A 193 8.41 -17.45 8.05
CA GLU A 193 9.13 -16.43 8.83
C GLU A 193 8.48 -16.18 10.21
N ILE A 194 7.37 -16.85 10.54
CA ILE A 194 6.68 -16.70 11.84
C ILE A 194 7.42 -17.56 12.89
N PRO A 195 7.96 -16.99 13.97
CA PRO A 195 8.66 -17.75 15.00
C PRO A 195 7.75 -18.77 15.69
N SER A 196 8.29 -19.93 16.08
CA SER A 196 7.51 -21.00 16.72
C SER A 196 6.84 -20.56 18.03
N ALA A 197 7.48 -19.69 18.82
CA ALA A 197 6.90 -19.12 20.03
C ALA A 197 5.62 -18.30 19.71
N VAL A 198 5.69 -17.46 18.67
CA VAL A 198 4.55 -16.68 18.17
C VAL A 198 3.44 -17.61 17.65
N GLN A 199 3.82 -18.67 16.92
CA GLN A 199 2.86 -19.66 16.41
C GLN A 199 2.09 -20.33 17.54
N ALA A 200 2.78 -20.72 18.62
CA ALA A 200 2.16 -21.38 19.76
C ALA A 200 1.21 -20.45 20.54
N GLU A 201 1.60 -19.19 20.77
CA GLU A 201 0.78 -18.22 21.51
C GLU A 201 -0.44 -17.74 20.73
N LEU A 202 -0.34 -17.64 19.39
CA LEU A 202 -1.41 -17.11 18.53
C LEU A 202 -2.16 -18.18 17.75
N ALA A 203 -1.94 -19.46 18.07
CA ALA A 203 -2.68 -20.57 17.48
C ALA A 203 -4.18 -20.40 17.70
N SER A 204 -4.96 -20.53 16.62
CA SER A 204 -6.42 -20.48 16.65
C SER A 204 -6.99 -21.69 15.92
N PRO A 205 -8.01 -22.37 16.49
CA PRO A 205 -8.66 -23.49 15.81
C PRO A 205 -9.49 -23.06 14.59
N HIS A 206 -9.77 -21.76 14.46
CA HIS A 206 -10.67 -21.21 13.44
C HIS A 206 -9.96 -20.38 12.37
N MET A 207 -8.63 -20.28 12.42
CA MET A 207 -7.87 -19.41 11.53
C MET A 207 -6.45 -19.93 11.34
N PRO A 208 -5.93 -19.99 10.09
CA PRO A 208 -4.52 -20.28 9.85
C PRO A 208 -3.60 -19.30 10.58
N ILE A 209 -2.47 -19.78 11.08
CA ILE A 209 -1.57 -18.96 11.90
C ILE A 209 -1.10 -17.68 11.19
N ALA A 210 -0.84 -17.74 9.88
CA ALA A 210 -0.46 -16.57 9.09
C ALA A 210 -1.53 -15.47 9.10
N GLU A 211 -2.80 -15.86 9.01
CA GLU A 211 -3.92 -14.92 9.09
C GLU A 211 -4.09 -14.39 10.52
N ALA A 212 -3.90 -15.23 11.54
CA ALA A 212 -4.01 -14.83 12.94
C ALA A 212 -2.95 -13.77 13.32
N VAL A 213 -1.68 -14.00 12.96
CA VAL A 213 -0.61 -13.02 13.21
C VAL A 213 -0.80 -11.74 12.39
N TYR A 214 -1.30 -11.84 11.16
CA TYR A 214 -1.61 -10.70 10.31
C TYR A 214 -2.62 -9.76 10.97
N TRP A 215 -3.75 -10.29 11.42
CA TRP A 215 -4.81 -9.48 12.04
C TRP A 215 -4.37 -8.91 13.39
N ARG A 216 -3.54 -9.63 14.15
CA ARG A 216 -2.96 -9.12 15.40
C ARG A 216 -2.06 -7.92 15.14
N ALA A 217 -1.14 -8.01 14.19
CA ALA A 217 -0.28 -6.89 13.80
C ALA A 217 -1.09 -5.72 13.22
N TYR A 218 -2.07 -6.02 12.36
CA TYR A 218 -2.96 -5.02 11.76
C TYR A 218 -3.69 -4.21 12.81
N GLY A 219 -4.21 -4.86 13.87
CA GLY A 219 -4.88 -4.17 14.97
C GLY A 219 -3.98 -3.17 15.72
N LEU A 220 -2.68 -3.44 15.84
CA LEU A 220 -1.73 -2.50 16.46
C LEU A 220 -1.50 -1.27 15.59
N ALA A 221 -1.28 -1.48 14.28
CA ALA A 221 -1.12 -0.38 13.32
C ALA A 221 -2.39 0.48 13.25
N LEU A 222 -3.55 -0.17 13.13
CA LEU A 222 -4.84 0.51 13.07
C LEU A 222 -5.15 1.30 14.35
N TYR A 223 -4.81 0.79 15.53
CA TYR A 223 -4.93 1.57 16.77
C TYR A 223 -4.15 2.87 16.70
N VAL A 224 -2.89 2.83 16.25
CA VAL A 224 -2.05 4.02 16.13
C VAL A 224 -2.62 5.02 15.11
N ASP A 225 -3.11 4.53 13.97
CA ASP A 225 -3.77 5.36 12.96
C ASP A 225 -5.04 6.03 13.50
N ASN A 226 -5.88 5.28 14.22
CA ASN A 226 -7.08 5.81 14.87
C ASN A 226 -6.73 6.89 15.91
N GLN A 227 -5.70 6.65 16.73
CA GLN A 227 -5.26 7.64 17.71
C GLN A 227 -4.73 8.91 17.04
N GLU A 228 -4.02 8.81 15.92
CA GLU A 228 -3.58 9.97 15.14
C GLU A 228 -4.77 10.75 14.56
N THR A 229 -5.72 10.06 13.93
CA THR A 229 -6.94 10.70 13.39
C THR A 229 -7.71 11.41 14.49
N TRP A 230 -7.93 10.75 15.64
CA TRP A 230 -8.62 11.34 16.77
C TRP A 230 -7.88 12.58 17.32
N GLN A 231 -6.55 12.50 17.48
CA GLN A 231 -5.73 13.62 17.96
C GLN A 231 -5.80 14.84 17.02
N ARG A 232 -5.73 14.61 15.70
CA ARG A 232 -5.85 15.70 14.71
C ARG A 232 -7.22 16.36 14.76
N CYS A 233 -8.29 15.58 14.87
CA CYS A 233 -9.64 16.12 14.94
C CYS A 233 -9.89 16.86 16.27
N LYS A 234 -9.30 16.38 17.37
CA LYS A 234 -9.41 17.05 18.68
C LYS A 234 -8.71 18.40 18.71
N GLY A 235 -7.62 18.56 17.95
CA GLY A 235 -6.81 19.78 17.89
C GLY A 235 -7.15 20.74 16.74
N GLY A 236 -8.09 20.39 15.85
CA GLY A 236 -8.44 21.19 14.68
C GLY A 236 -9.74 21.96 14.84
N ASP A 237 -9.79 23.19 14.33
CA ASP A 237 -10.96 24.08 14.48
C ASP A 237 -12.17 23.71 13.61
N HIS A 238 -11.99 22.83 12.61
CA HIS A 238 -12.98 22.55 11.56
C HIS A 238 -13.60 21.15 11.60
N VAL A 239 -13.20 20.29 12.55
CA VAL A 239 -13.75 18.93 12.66
C VAL A 239 -14.33 18.72 14.06
N ARG A 240 -15.66 18.78 14.17
CA ARG A 240 -16.35 18.54 15.45
C ARG A 240 -16.81 17.11 15.62
N ARG A 241 -16.89 16.34 14.53
CA ARG A 241 -17.44 14.99 14.52
C ARG A 241 -16.52 13.98 13.84
N LEU A 242 -16.56 12.75 14.35
CA LEU A 242 -15.95 11.56 13.78
C LEU A 242 -17.05 10.56 13.46
N GLU A 243 -17.01 10.00 12.27
CA GLU A 243 -17.77 8.80 11.94
C GLU A 243 -16.94 7.56 12.27
N ILE A 244 -17.58 6.52 12.81
CA ILE A 244 -16.94 5.21 12.92
C ILE A 244 -17.28 4.40 11.67
N THR A 245 -16.26 4.11 10.87
CA THR A 245 -16.40 3.31 9.64
C THR A 245 -15.69 1.98 9.78
N GLY A 246 -15.93 1.06 8.86
CA GLY A 246 -15.32 -0.26 8.86
C GLY A 246 -16.08 -1.24 7.99
N PRO A 247 -15.52 -2.45 7.78
CA PRO A 247 -16.21 -3.50 7.04
C PRO A 247 -17.47 -3.96 7.79
N ASN A 248 -18.52 -4.27 7.04
CA ASN A 248 -19.72 -4.94 7.53
C ASN A 248 -19.87 -6.31 6.85
N ASP A 249 -18.99 -7.25 7.21
CA ASP A 249 -18.92 -8.60 6.64
C ASP A 249 -19.21 -9.69 7.69
N GLU A 250 -19.05 -10.97 7.34
CA GLU A 250 -19.25 -12.09 8.26
C GLU A 250 -18.33 -12.09 9.49
N HIS A 251 -17.21 -11.36 9.44
CA HIS A 251 -16.26 -11.24 10.54
C HIS A 251 -16.47 -9.99 11.38
N THR A 252 -17.44 -9.14 11.05
CA THR A 252 -17.79 -7.97 11.87
C THR A 252 -18.71 -8.42 13.02
N CYS A 253 -18.28 -8.23 14.26
CA CYS A 253 -19.08 -8.57 15.44
C CYS A 253 -20.19 -7.55 15.72
N ASP A 254 -21.16 -7.92 16.55
CA ASP A 254 -22.32 -7.07 16.84
C ASP A 254 -21.96 -5.75 17.52
N VAL A 255 -20.92 -5.73 18.35
CA VAL A 255 -20.41 -4.49 18.98
C VAL A 255 -19.95 -3.50 17.92
N CYS A 256 -19.18 -3.96 16.93
CA CYS A 256 -18.74 -3.12 15.82
C CYS A 256 -19.93 -2.70 14.95
N ARG A 257 -20.80 -3.64 14.55
CA ARG A 257 -21.97 -3.34 13.71
C ARG A 257 -22.88 -2.28 14.33
N ALA A 258 -23.05 -2.31 15.65
CA ALA A 258 -23.90 -1.37 16.36
C ALA A 258 -23.46 0.09 16.20
N VAL A 259 -22.17 0.36 15.97
CA VAL A 259 -21.63 1.73 15.87
C VAL A 259 -21.19 2.13 14.46
N LEU A 260 -21.18 1.21 13.49
CA LEU A 260 -20.80 1.53 12.12
C LEU A 260 -21.73 2.59 11.52
N GLY A 261 -21.14 3.59 10.87
CA GLY A 261 -21.84 4.74 10.28
C GLY A 261 -22.33 5.77 11.29
N GLN A 262 -22.16 5.54 12.59
CA GLN A 262 -22.55 6.51 13.60
C GLN A 262 -21.53 7.64 13.71
N GLN A 263 -22.04 8.86 13.86
CA GLN A 263 -21.24 10.06 14.04
C GLN A 263 -21.25 10.55 15.48
N PHE A 264 -20.07 10.69 16.06
CA PHE A 264 -19.86 11.14 17.42
C PHE A 264 -19.18 12.50 17.43
N LEU A 265 -19.47 13.33 18.43
CA LEU A 265 -18.59 14.45 18.75
C LEU A 265 -17.19 13.90 19.08
N VAL A 266 -16.12 14.56 18.65
CA VAL A 266 -14.73 14.08 18.87
C VAL A 266 -14.47 13.71 20.34
N ALA A 267 -14.97 14.53 21.27
CA ALA A 267 -14.81 14.31 22.71
C ALA A 267 -15.64 13.15 23.29
N ARG A 268 -16.60 12.62 22.53
CA ARG A 268 -17.51 11.54 22.93
C ARG A 268 -17.40 10.29 22.06
N ALA A 269 -16.50 10.29 21.08
CA ALA A 269 -16.27 9.12 20.24
C ALA A 269 -15.78 7.96 21.13
N PRO A 270 -16.40 6.77 21.05
CA PRO A 270 -15.95 5.61 21.82
C PRO A 270 -14.55 5.20 21.34
N GLU A 271 -13.72 4.73 22.26
CA GLU A 271 -12.35 4.31 21.96
C GLU A 271 -12.31 3.17 20.93
N LEU A 272 -11.40 3.30 19.96
CA LEU A 272 -11.06 2.26 19.00
C LEU A 272 -9.64 1.73 19.28
N PRO A 273 -9.42 0.40 19.23
CA PRO A 273 -10.42 -0.63 18.98
C PRO A 273 -11.40 -0.78 20.16
N HIS A 274 -12.63 -1.21 19.89
CA HIS A 274 -13.59 -1.47 20.97
C HIS A 274 -13.07 -2.58 21.87
N ARG A 275 -13.07 -2.32 23.18
CA ARG A 275 -12.61 -3.26 24.19
C ARG A 275 -13.44 -4.56 24.20
N ASP A 276 -14.72 -4.46 23.88
CA ASP A 276 -15.66 -5.58 23.84
C ASP A 276 -15.78 -6.20 22.44
N CYS A 277 -14.87 -5.89 21.51
CA CYS A 277 -14.86 -6.53 20.20
C CYS A 277 -14.55 -8.03 20.34
N VAL A 278 -15.45 -8.88 19.83
CA VAL A 278 -15.31 -10.34 19.83
C VAL A 278 -15.01 -10.92 18.44
N SER A 279 -14.68 -10.07 17.46
CA SER A 279 -14.33 -10.53 16.12
C SER A 279 -13.07 -11.40 16.15
N THR A 280 -13.10 -12.52 15.42
CA THR A 280 -11.93 -13.39 15.23
C THR A 280 -10.78 -12.69 14.48
N ARG A 281 -11.09 -11.64 13.71
CA ARG A 281 -10.10 -10.78 13.00
C ARG A 281 -9.75 -9.51 13.79
N GLY A 282 -10.19 -9.41 15.04
CA GLY A 282 -10.06 -8.19 15.84
C GLY A 282 -10.95 -7.05 15.35
N CYS A 283 -10.92 -5.92 16.06
CA CYS A 283 -11.66 -4.73 15.65
C CYS A 283 -11.00 -4.10 14.42
N ARG A 284 -11.78 -3.91 13.36
CA ARG A 284 -11.35 -3.27 12.09
C ARG A 284 -11.99 -1.89 11.88
N CYS A 285 -12.60 -1.34 12.93
CA CYS A 285 -13.25 -0.03 12.88
C CYS A 285 -12.22 1.10 12.83
N ARG A 286 -12.58 2.18 12.14
CA ARG A 286 -11.74 3.35 11.94
C ARG A 286 -12.49 4.63 12.29
N TYR A 287 -11.76 5.66 12.69
CA TYR A 287 -12.30 7.01 12.70
C TYR A 287 -12.14 7.66 11.34
N GLU A 288 -13.21 8.26 10.84
CA GLU A 288 -13.20 9.15 9.68
C GLU A 288 -13.66 10.56 10.07
N PRO A 289 -12.90 11.62 9.77
CA PRO A 289 -13.33 12.99 10.00
C PRO A 289 -14.58 13.33 9.18
N VAL A 290 -15.60 13.90 9.84
CA VAL A 290 -16.76 14.48 9.14
C VAL A 290 -16.48 15.96 8.95
N LEU A 291 -16.35 16.39 7.70
CA LEU A 291 -16.21 17.80 7.36
C LEU A 291 -17.58 18.47 7.46
N GLU A 292 -17.71 19.49 8.32
CA GLU A 292 -18.90 20.33 8.34
C GLU A 292 -18.92 21.13 7.03
N MET A 293 -19.95 20.93 6.21
CA MET A 293 -20.24 21.81 5.08
C MET A 293 -20.78 23.13 5.65
N TYR A 294 -20.39 24.26 5.07
CA TYR A 294 -20.80 25.60 5.54
C TYR A 294 -22.33 25.77 5.66
N ASP A 295 -23.12 24.99 4.94
CA ASP A 295 -24.59 25.03 4.99
C ASP A 295 -25.19 24.52 6.32
N ASP A 296 -24.44 23.73 7.10
CA ASP A 296 -24.89 23.19 8.40
C ASP A 296 -24.68 24.17 9.57
N LEU A 297 -24.04 25.32 9.33
CA LEU A 297 -23.76 26.35 10.34
C LEU A 297 -24.82 27.46 10.41
N GLU A 298 -25.79 27.45 9.48
CA GLU A 298 -26.88 28.45 9.41
C GLU A 298 -28.25 27.90 9.87
N ALA A 299 -28.32 26.68 10.40
CA ALA A 299 -29.53 26.07 10.98
C ALA A 299 -29.48 26.02 12.52
#